data_AF-A0A246JJE4-F1
#
_entry.id   AF-A0A246JJE4-F1
#
_cell.length_a   1.000
_cell.length_b   1.000
_cell.length_c   1.000
_cell.angle_alpha   90.00
_cell.angle_beta   90.00
_cell.angle_gamma   90.00
#
_symmetry.space_group_name_H-M   'P 1'
#
loop_
_entity.id
_entity.type
_entity.pdbx_description
1 polymer ?
#
loop_
_entity_poly.entity_id
_entity_poly.type
_entity_poly.pdbx_seq_one_letter_code
_entity_poly.pdbx_strand_id
1 'polypeptide(L)'
;MAEKFQFSDLLVISGVIGTARWKPTHLGRTVAPPQLVEFGGDLTRDRAERMMAHAEAGGLAIYGIGQLSYHRAPVDKTVVYPIDAYYAHGQYTSVIATMNRVAVLLDNTDKVDIQEMVSKMIRVDN
;
A
#
# COMPACT_ATOMS: atom_id res chain seq x y z
N MET A 1 -14.53 6.42 -16.01
CA MET A 1 -13.22 6.07 -15.41
C MET A 1 -13.03 7.00 -14.22
N ALA A 2 -12.60 6.48 -13.06
CA ALA A 2 -12.28 7.33 -11.92
C ALA A 2 -11.10 8.25 -12.28
N GLU A 3 -11.12 9.48 -11.76
CA GLU A 3 -10.05 10.45 -11.95
C GLU A 3 -8.72 9.92 -11.39
N LYS A 4 -7.64 10.03 -12.16
CA LYS A 4 -6.29 9.63 -11.72
C LYS A 4 -5.81 10.56 -10.61
N PHE A 5 -5.14 9.99 -9.61
CA PHE A 5 -4.53 10.76 -8.52
C PHE A 5 -3.01 10.79 -8.72
N GLN A 6 -2.37 11.95 -8.64
CA GLN A 6 -0.91 12.00 -8.81
C GLN A 6 -0.21 11.48 -7.56
N PHE A 7 0.91 10.79 -7.74
CA PHE A 7 1.70 10.29 -6.60
C PHE A 7 2.14 11.43 -5.67
N SER A 8 2.56 12.56 -6.24
CA SER A 8 2.97 13.76 -5.50
C SER A 8 1.85 14.34 -4.63
N ASP A 9 0.58 14.17 -5.03
CA ASP A 9 -0.56 14.73 -4.30
C ASP A 9 -0.79 14.01 -2.97
N LEU A 10 -0.23 12.81 -2.79
CA LEU A 10 -0.26 12.11 -1.51
C LEU A 10 0.60 12.84 -0.45
N LEU A 11 1.67 13.51 -0.88
CA LEU A 11 2.63 14.17 0.01
C LEU A 11 2.11 15.45 0.64
N VAL A 12 1.06 16.05 0.06
CA VAL A 12 0.45 17.28 0.59
C VAL A 12 -0.73 17.00 1.51
N ILE A 13 -1.07 15.72 1.75
CA ILE A 13 -2.13 15.32 2.69
C ILE A 13 -1.59 15.41 4.11
N SER A 14 -2.31 16.11 4.99
CA SER A 14 -1.98 16.20 6.42
C SER A 14 -1.86 14.80 7.05
N GLY A 15 -0.83 14.60 7.88
CA GLY A 15 -0.50 13.33 8.49
C GLY A 15 0.37 12.41 7.62
N VAL A 16 0.56 12.69 6.33
CA VAL A 16 1.50 11.95 5.48
C VAL A 16 2.92 12.46 5.68
N ILE A 17 3.79 11.59 6.19
CA ILE A 17 5.21 11.90 6.39
C ILE A 17 6.10 11.20 5.37
N GLY A 18 5.57 10.25 4.60
CA GLY A 18 6.33 9.58 3.57
C GLY A 18 5.48 8.76 2.62
N THR A 19 5.92 8.61 1.38
CA THR A 19 5.27 7.76 0.38
C THR A 19 6.27 6.98 -0.45
N ALA A 20 5.86 5.81 -0.95
CA ALA A 20 6.65 5.01 -1.88
C ALA A 20 5.74 4.33 -2.91
N ARG A 21 6.23 4.22 -4.14
CA ARG A 21 5.61 3.47 -5.25
C ARG A 21 6.64 2.53 -5.85
N TRP A 22 6.22 1.31 -6.18
CA TRP A 22 7.13 0.28 -6.67
C TRP A 22 6.53 -0.62 -7.73
N LYS A 23 7.42 -1.30 -8.46
CA LYS A 23 7.08 -2.44 -9.30
C LYS A 23 7.08 -3.71 -8.44
N PRO A 24 6.11 -4.60 -8.62
CA PRO A 24 5.96 -5.78 -7.79
C PRO A 24 7.12 -6.76 -7.97
N THR A 25 7.22 -7.69 -7.02
CA THR A 25 7.99 -8.92 -7.18
C THR A 25 7.44 -9.66 -8.40
N HIS A 26 8.29 -9.99 -9.37
CA HIS A 26 7.86 -10.75 -10.54
C HIS A 26 8.46 -12.16 -10.53
N LEU A 27 7.62 -13.13 -10.91
CA LEU A 27 8.03 -14.51 -11.11
C LEU A 27 8.55 -14.65 -12.55
N GLY A 28 9.88 -14.64 -12.69
CA GLY A 28 10.57 -15.01 -13.93
C GLY A 28 11.29 -16.35 -13.78
N ARG A 29 12.38 -16.56 -14.52
CA ARG A 29 13.30 -17.69 -14.28
C ARG A 29 13.95 -17.64 -12.89
N THR A 30 13.98 -16.47 -12.27
CA THR A 30 14.34 -16.21 -10.88
C THR A 30 13.30 -15.27 -10.26
N VAL A 31 13.12 -15.34 -8.94
CA VAL A 31 12.31 -14.37 -8.20
C VAL A 31 13.07 -13.06 -8.15
N ALA A 32 12.54 -12.02 -8.78
CA ALA A 32 13.13 -10.68 -8.69
C ALA A 32 12.46 -9.88 -7.56
N PRO A 33 13.23 -9.22 -6.69
CA PRO A 33 12.67 -8.40 -5.61
C PRO A 33 11.88 -7.20 -6.17
N PRO A 34 10.96 -6.62 -5.38
CA PRO A 34 10.26 -5.39 -5.76
C PRO A 34 11.26 -4.26 -6.01
N GLN A 35 10.92 -3.35 -6.92
CA GLN A 35 11.79 -2.24 -7.32
C GLN A 35 11.14 -0.90 -7.04
N LEU A 36 11.81 -0.08 -6.22
CA LEU A 36 11.35 1.26 -5.90
C LEU A 36 11.37 2.12 -7.16
N VAL A 37 10.21 2.67 -7.53
CA VAL A 37 10.04 3.56 -8.69
C VAL A 37 10.16 5.02 -8.24
N GLU A 38 9.43 5.37 -7.19
CA GLU A 38 9.28 6.75 -6.73
C GLU A 38 9.05 6.77 -5.22
N PHE A 39 9.56 7.78 -4.54
CA PHE A 39 9.33 8.01 -3.11
C PHE A 39 9.40 9.51 -2.80
N GLY A 40 8.81 9.91 -1.68
CA GLY A 40 8.85 11.31 -1.22
C GLY A 40 8.51 11.47 0.25
N GLY A 41 8.45 12.73 0.68
CA GLY A 41 8.26 13.12 2.08
C GLY A 41 9.58 13.09 2.84
N ASP A 42 9.52 12.87 4.16
CA ASP A 42 10.67 12.77 5.04
C ASP A 42 11.26 11.34 5.05
N LEU A 43 11.41 10.75 3.86
CA LEU A 43 11.98 9.42 3.69
C LEU A 43 13.36 9.51 3.04
N THR A 44 14.34 8.84 3.64
CA THR A 44 15.56 8.47 2.92
C THR A 44 15.25 7.34 1.93
N ARG A 45 16.07 7.19 0.89
CA ARG A 45 15.96 6.08 -0.06
C ARG A 45 15.97 4.72 0.65
N ASP A 46 16.91 4.48 1.56
CA ASP A 46 16.99 3.23 2.34
C ASP A 46 15.68 2.96 3.10
N ARG A 47 15.13 3.99 3.75
CA ARG A 47 13.88 3.84 4.50
C ARG A 47 12.71 3.51 3.58
N ALA A 48 12.63 4.15 2.41
CA ALA A 48 11.61 3.90 1.40
C ALA A 48 11.73 2.47 0.82
N GLU A 49 12.94 1.99 0.55
CA GLU A 49 13.19 0.63 0.06
C GLU A 49 12.80 -0.43 1.10
N ARG A 50 13.10 -0.20 2.39
CA ARG A 50 12.63 -1.10 3.47
C ARG A 50 11.11 -1.09 3.62
N MET A 51 10.48 0.09 3.57
CA MET A 51 9.02 0.21 3.61
C MET A 51 8.37 -0.54 2.45
N MET A 52 8.88 -0.34 1.23
CA MET A 52 8.45 -1.06 0.03
C MET A 52 8.57 -2.58 0.21
N ALA A 53 9.74 -3.08 0.64
CA ALA A 53 9.95 -4.52 0.78
C ALA A 53 8.98 -5.15 1.79
N HIS A 54 8.74 -4.48 2.92
CA HIS A 54 7.75 -4.94 3.90
C HIS A 54 6.32 -4.84 3.37
N ALA A 55 6.01 -3.76 2.64
CA ALA A 55 4.70 -3.53 2.03
C ALA A 55 4.34 -4.62 1.00
N GLU A 56 5.31 -4.97 0.15
CA GLU A 56 5.16 -6.03 -0.85
C GLU A 56 4.93 -7.39 -0.19
N ALA A 57 5.78 -7.76 0.78
CA ALA A 57 5.66 -9.05 1.45
C ALA A 57 4.34 -9.17 2.23
N GLY A 58 3.97 -8.13 2.99
CA GLY A 58 2.71 -8.08 3.74
C GLY A 58 1.49 -8.10 2.81
N GLY A 59 1.54 -7.35 1.72
CA GLY A 59 0.47 -7.30 0.72
C GLY A 59 0.23 -8.66 0.05
N LEU A 60 1.30 -9.36 -0.35
CA LEU A 60 1.19 -10.71 -0.93
C LEU A 60 0.58 -11.72 0.07
N ALA A 61 1.00 -11.67 1.34
CA ALA A 61 0.46 -12.56 2.36
C ALA A 61 -1.04 -12.31 2.60
N ILE A 62 -1.45 -11.06 2.78
CA ILE A 62 -2.84 -10.67 3.01
C ILE A 62 -3.71 -11.00 1.80
N TYR A 63 -3.23 -10.71 0.58
CA TYR A 63 -3.93 -11.06 -0.65
C TYR A 63 -4.16 -12.57 -0.77
N GLY A 64 -3.14 -13.38 -0.46
CA GLY A 64 -3.27 -14.84 -0.45
C GLY A 64 -4.30 -15.35 0.56
N ILE A 65 -4.32 -14.81 1.79
CA ILE A 65 -5.31 -15.15 2.82
C ILE A 65 -6.73 -14.81 2.35
N GLY A 66 -6.91 -13.61 1.78
CA GLY A 66 -8.19 -13.16 1.23
C GLY A 66 -8.69 -14.06 0.10
N GLN A 67 -7.81 -14.42 -0.83
CA GLN A 67 -8.14 -15.30 -1.95
C GLN A 67 -8.54 -16.71 -1.48
N LEU A 68 -7.82 -17.30 -0.52
CA LEU A 68 -8.17 -18.60 0.06
C LEU A 68 -9.55 -18.58 0.74
N SER A 69 -9.83 -17.49 1.47
CA SER A 69 -11.12 -17.29 2.14
C SER A 69 -12.26 -17.17 1.13
N TYR A 70 -12.05 -16.39 0.06
CA TYR A 70 -13.01 -16.23 -1.04
C TYR A 70 -13.29 -17.55 -1.76
N HIS A 71 -12.26 -18.35 -2.06
CA HIS A 71 -12.47 -19.66 -2.68
C HIS A 71 -13.30 -20.61 -1.83
N ARG A 72 -13.18 -20.52 -0.50
CA ARG A 72 -13.97 -21.36 0.42
C ARG A 72 -15.42 -20.89 0.53
N ALA A 73 -15.68 -19.58 0.49
CA ALA A 73 -17.01 -19.00 0.71
C ALA A 73 -17.26 -17.77 -0.19
N PRO A 74 -17.44 -17.97 -1.51
CA PRO A 74 -17.46 -16.84 -2.47
C PRO A 74 -18.72 -15.97 -2.40
N VAL A 75 -19.78 -16.45 -1.75
CA VAL A 75 -21.05 -15.70 -1.54
C VAL A 75 -21.09 -14.97 -0.19
N ASP A 76 -20.11 -15.22 0.69
CA ASP A 76 -20.03 -14.59 2.00
C ASP A 76 -19.46 -13.17 1.86
N LYS A 77 -20.31 -12.17 2.08
CA LYS A 77 -19.96 -10.75 1.97
C LYS A 77 -19.04 -10.26 3.10
N THR A 78 -18.82 -11.06 4.14
CA THR A 78 -17.87 -10.74 5.21
C THR A 78 -16.44 -11.09 4.83
N VAL A 79 -16.25 -11.86 3.76
CA VAL A 79 -14.92 -12.11 3.19
C VAL A 79 -14.41 -10.82 2.56
N VAL A 80 -13.31 -10.32 3.09
CA VAL A 80 -12.63 -9.11 2.59
C VAL A 80 -11.87 -9.49 1.31
N TYR A 81 -12.57 -9.53 0.18
CA TYR A 81 -12.00 -9.79 -1.15
C TYR A 81 -12.89 -9.18 -2.27
N PRO A 82 -12.30 -8.55 -3.32
CA PRO A 82 -10.88 -8.28 -3.50
C PRO A 82 -10.35 -7.29 -2.46
N ILE A 83 -9.07 -7.44 -2.10
CA ILE A 83 -8.42 -6.56 -1.13
C ILE A 83 -7.79 -5.40 -1.89
N ASP A 84 -8.20 -4.18 -1.56
CA ASP A 84 -7.62 -2.97 -2.16
C ASP A 84 -6.35 -2.51 -1.43
N ALA A 85 -6.31 -2.67 -0.12
CA ALA A 85 -5.22 -2.23 0.73
C ALA A 85 -5.22 -2.95 2.08
N TYR A 86 -4.13 -2.78 2.83
CA TYR A 86 -4.08 -3.08 4.25
C TYR A 86 -3.48 -1.92 5.03
N TYR A 87 -3.82 -1.87 6.32
CA TYR A 87 -3.35 -0.87 7.27
C TYR A 87 -2.64 -1.55 8.44
N ALA A 88 -1.40 -1.14 8.70
CA ALA A 88 -0.62 -1.58 9.85
C ALA A 88 -0.42 -0.39 10.79
N HIS A 89 -0.98 -0.49 11.99
CA HIS A 89 -0.87 0.53 13.04
C HIS A 89 0.34 0.25 13.93
N GLY A 90 1.31 1.16 13.96
CA GLY A 90 2.40 1.16 14.93
C GLY A 90 2.12 2.09 16.09
N GLN A 91 3.03 2.15 17.07
CA GLN A 91 2.90 3.06 18.21
C GLN A 91 2.99 4.54 17.79
N TYR A 92 3.90 4.87 16.88
CA TYR A 92 4.19 6.26 16.47
C TYR A 92 3.82 6.57 15.03
N THR A 93 3.94 5.57 14.15
CA THR A 93 3.63 5.72 12.74
C THR A 93 2.81 4.54 12.26
N SER A 94 1.97 4.77 11.26
CA SER A 94 1.21 3.71 10.60
C SER A 94 1.56 3.63 9.12
N VAL A 95 1.39 2.46 8.52
CA VAL A 95 1.57 2.26 7.08
C VAL A 95 0.25 1.81 6.46
N ILE A 96 -0.16 2.48 5.40
CA ILE A 96 -1.15 1.97 4.47
C ILE A 96 -0.39 1.48 3.24
N ALA A 97 -0.69 0.28 2.77
CA ALA A 97 -0.14 -0.25 1.53
C ALA A 97 -1.25 -0.84 0.67
N THR A 98 -1.30 -0.43 -0.59
CA THR A 98 -2.33 -0.82 -1.55
C THR A 98 -1.88 -1.93 -2.47
N MET A 99 -2.85 -2.65 -3.06
CA MET A 99 -2.56 -3.71 -4.01
C MET A 99 -2.10 -3.19 -5.38
N ASN A 100 -2.22 -1.88 -5.66
CA ASN A 100 -1.55 -1.23 -6.80
C ASN A 100 -0.12 -0.74 -6.47
N ARG A 101 0.49 -1.18 -5.35
CA ARG A 101 1.92 -1.04 -5.00
C ARG A 101 2.30 0.43 -4.75
N VAL A 102 1.49 1.05 -3.91
CA VAL A 102 1.73 2.36 -3.31
C VAL A 102 1.63 2.22 -1.80
N ALA A 103 2.50 2.89 -1.07
CA ALA A 103 2.51 2.92 0.38
C ALA A 103 2.61 4.36 0.89
N VAL A 104 1.91 4.62 1.98
CA VAL A 104 1.90 5.88 2.70
C VAL A 104 2.30 5.58 4.14
N LEU A 105 3.27 6.33 4.66
CA LEU A 105 3.65 6.38 6.06
C LEU A 105 2.94 7.58 6.70
N LEU A 106 2.19 7.30 7.77
CA LEU A 106 1.43 8.29 8.52
C LEU A 106 2.10 8.58 9.86
N ASP A 107 2.03 9.83 10.29
CA ASP A 107 2.23 10.24 11.68
C ASP A 107 0.95 9.97 12.48
N ASN A 108 1.04 9.21 13.57
CA ASN A 108 -0.12 8.87 14.39
C ASN A 108 -0.61 10.00 15.30
N THR A 109 0.12 11.12 15.36
CA THR A 109 -0.36 12.33 16.05
C THR A 109 -1.49 13.02 15.29
N ASP A 110 -1.58 12.78 13.97
CA ASP A 110 -2.63 13.31 13.11
C ASP A 110 -3.79 12.31 12.93
N LYS A 111 -5.01 12.85 12.82
CA LYS A 111 -6.20 12.06 12.48
C LYS A 111 -6.39 12.01 10.97
N VAL A 112 -6.15 10.85 10.40
CA VAL A 112 -6.31 10.60 8.96
C VAL A 112 -7.49 9.63 8.73
N ASP A 113 -8.39 10.00 7.83
CA ASP A 113 -9.42 9.07 7.34
C ASP A 113 -8.76 8.01 6.44
N ILE A 114 -8.64 6.79 6.96
CA ILE A 114 -7.98 5.68 6.27
C ILE A 114 -8.77 5.24 5.03
N GLN A 115 -10.11 5.29 5.05
CA GLN A 115 -10.92 4.88 3.90
C GLN A 115 -10.78 5.89 2.76
N GLU A 116 -10.79 7.18 3.09
CA GLU A 116 -10.54 8.24 2.12
C GLU A 116 -9.12 8.15 1.55
N MET A 117 -8.12 7.91 2.41
CA MET A 117 -6.73 7.75 2.00
C MET A 117 -6.54 6.58 1.04
N VAL A 118 -7.07 5.39 1.37
CA VAL A 118 -7.03 4.22 0.48
C VAL A 118 -7.68 4.54 -0.87
N SER A 119 -8.83 5.21 -0.85
CA SER A 119 -9.55 5.60 -2.08
C SER A 119 -8.74 6.53 -2.99
N LYS A 120 -7.85 7.36 -2.43
CA LYS A 120 -6.89 8.19 -3.20
C LYS A 120 -5.72 7.36 -3.71
N MET A 121 -5.12 6.53 -2.84
CA MET A 121 -3.94 5.72 -3.18
C MET A 121 -4.19 4.72 -4.31
N ILE A 122 -5.36 4.08 -4.36
CA ILE A 122 -5.69 3.12 -5.44
C ILE A 122 -5.81 3.77 -6.83
N ARG A 123 -5.95 5.11 -6.89
CA ARG A 123 -6.05 5.88 -8.13
C ARG A 123 -4.71 6.42 -8.61
N VAL A 124 -3.63 6.17 -7.86
CA VAL A 124 -2.27 6.44 -8.30
C VAL A 124 -1.89 5.41 -9.36
N ASP A 125 -1.41 5.91 -10.50
CA ASP A 125 -1.05 5.09 -11.65
C ASP A 125 0.22 4.28 -11.37
N ASN A 126 0.24 3.01 -11.80
CA ASN A 126 1.40 2.13 -11.64
C ASN A 126 1.69 1.31 -12.89
#